data_AF-A0A2B4R3J2-F1
#
_entry.id   AF-A0A2B4R3J2-F1
#
_cell.length_a   1.000
_cell.length_b   1.000
_cell.length_c   1.000
_cell.angle_alpha   90.00
_cell.angle_beta   90.00
_cell.angle_gamma   90.00
#
_symmetry.space_group_name_H-M   'P 1'
#
loop_
_entity.id
_entity.type
_entity.pdbx_description
1 polymer ?
#
loop_
_entity_poly.entity_id
_entity_poly.type
_entity_poly.pdbx_seq_one_letter_code
_entity_poly.pdbx_strand_id
1 'polypeptide(L)'
;LIRIYLDRFEETRLLYREEMEKIEASSLSLDHTFKVGKNIGCYRDTDGRYVKQFGFLLLLLNENREIVDWRLTKSTGYSEVKNLLRDVKSRNRLKLKAVHVDNCCQSRKQIQDIMEDVPVKLDLFHAIQRVTNMVPKGNEFSRTFCKEFSLVFRQDGDLGDERKMKTPDASVMSKNLDTFCERWKTFLASEIYEPLSNEIVKLRRHINNDCLSDIEPGAGTAGNERIHRSLNRSLLCGTSVVGPELAIAILTVLFHYMNTKRKGEKHVKNHRVVPDVPLENDQAANDKTTKTNDDNLLNDLVKSNATINAEKVSPVSWFQQDDELILMADDISHLLSDAVAKRILNITNQLYSLLEKISNTVKDRSADFFDSLFLQNITQNSLTSENKQGMENANNHRFNLSRNLPSFGLTIDPVSGDGDCVFTSIVRQLRRLPEFIDKNPAL
;
A
#
# COMPACT_ATOMS: atom_id res chain seq x y z
N LEU A 1 5.77 21.08 23.34
CA LEU A 1 5.74 19.68 22.86
C LEU A 1 6.45 19.50 21.52
N ILE A 2 6.17 20.29 20.47
CA ILE A 2 6.97 20.25 19.23
C ILE A 2 8.46 20.37 19.52
N ARG A 3 8.87 21.34 20.36
CA ARG A 3 10.27 21.48 20.80
C ARG A 3 10.81 20.21 21.44
N ILE A 4 10.12 19.65 22.44
CA ILE A 4 10.51 18.39 23.10
C ILE A 4 10.63 17.22 22.10
N TYR A 5 9.71 17.11 21.15
CA TYR A 5 9.79 16.10 20.10
C TYR A 5 11.00 16.30 19.19
N LEU A 6 11.27 17.54 18.79
CA LEU A 6 12.43 17.89 17.98
C LEU A 6 13.74 17.69 18.74
N ASP A 7 13.81 18.04 20.02
CA ASP A 7 14.97 17.83 20.88
C ASP A 7 15.26 16.32 20.97
N ARG A 8 14.23 15.50 21.24
CA ARG A 8 14.36 14.03 21.25
C ARG A 8 14.75 13.46 19.89
N PHE A 9 14.20 14.01 18.81
CA PHE A 9 14.56 13.61 17.46
C PHE A 9 16.03 13.91 17.19
N GLU A 10 16.53 15.09 17.55
CA GLU A 10 17.93 15.46 17.34
C GLU A 10 18.89 14.56 18.14
N GLU A 11 18.54 14.17 19.37
CA GLU A 11 19.29 13.17 20.15
C GLU A 11 19.39 11.79 19.46
N THR A 12 18.35 11.40 18.71
CA THR A 12 18.21 10.06 18.11
C THR A 12 18.43 10.05 16.59
N ARG A 13 18.64 11.22 15.97
CA ARG A 13 18.72 11.41 14.53
C ARG A 13 19.81 10.59 13.87
N LEU A 14 20.96 10.47 14.54
CA LEU A 14 22.09 9.68 14.05
C LEU A 14 21.74 8.19 14.02
N LEU A 15 21.07 7.66 15.04
CA LEU A 15 20.65 6.26 15.07
C LEU A 15 19.67 5.94 13.93
N TYR A 16 18.68 6.81 13.70
CA TYR A 16 17.76 6.64 12.56
C TYR A 16 18.51 6.60 11.22
N ARG A 17 19.51 7.47 11.06
CA ARG A 17 20.34 7.51 9.86
C ARG A 17 21.16 6.23 9.71
N GLU A 18 21.89 5.82 10.75
CA GLU A 18 22.72 4.61 10.73
C GLU A 18 21.89 3.35 10.42
N GLU A 19 20.71 3.22 11.01
CA GLU A 19 19.80 2.09 10.73
C GLU A 19 19.29 2.08 9.28
N MET A 20 18.98 3.24 8.71
CA MET A 20 18.60 3.30 7.29
C MET A 20 19.80 3.09 6.36
N GLU A 21 21.00 3.54 6.75
CA GLU A 21 22.22 3.38 5.96
C GLU A 21 22.64 1.91 5.80
N LYS A 22 22.25 1.03 6.74
CA LYS A 22 22.41 -0.42 6.68
C LYS A 22 21.55 -1.10 5.60
N ILE A 23 20.57 -0.40 5.02
CA ILE A 23 19.69 -0.98 4.00
C ILE A 23 20.42 -0.99 2.66
N GLU A 24 20.66 -2.20 2.15
CA GLU A 24 21.34 -2.45 0.89
C GLU A 24 20.33 -2.64 -0.25
N ALA A 25 20.81 -2.49 -1.49
CA ALA A 25 20.01 -2.67 -2.69
C ALA A 25 20.81 -3.40 -3.78
N SER A 26 20.21 -4.43 -4.38
CA SER A 26 20.68 -4.97 -5.66
C SER A 26 19.98 -4.31 -6.85
N SER A 27 18.82 -3.69 -6.62
CA SER A 27 18.10 -2.87 -7.59
C SER A 27 17.57 -1.62 -6.90
N LEU A 28 17.78 -0.43 -7.48
CA LEU A 28 17.37 0.84 -6.88
C LEU A 28 16.27 1.49 -7.70
N SER A 29 15.17 1.89 -7.08
CA SER A 29 14.08 2.63 -7.73
C SER A 29 13.98 4.04 -7.18
N LEU A 30 13.92 5.05 -8.04
CA LEU A 30 13.86 6.46 -7.63
C LEU A 30 12.57 7.10 -8.14
N ASP A 31 11.88 7.80 -7.25
CA ASP A 31 10.64 8.45 -7.61
C ASP A 31 10.37 9.72 -6.79
N HIS A 32 10.01 10.79 -7.49
CA HIS A 32 9.52 12.02 -6.88
C HIS A 32 8.02 11.88 -6.60
N THR A 33 7.76 11.02 -5.63
CA THR A 33 6.44 10.52 -5.27
C THR A 33 5.44 11.62 -4.90
N PHE A 34 5.78 12.53 -3.99
CA PHE A 34 4.77 13.35 -3.31
C PHE A 34 4.91 14.84 -3.59
N LYS A 35 3.85 15.52 -4.06
CA LYS A 35 3.78 16.98 -4.07
C LYS A 35 3.52 17.51 -2.66
N VAL A 36 4.55 17.52 -1.82
CA VAL A 36 4.51 17.98 -0.41
C VAL A 36 4.32 19.49 -0.28
N GLY A 37 4.49 20.23 -1.37
CA GLY A 37 4.68 21.67 -1.31
C GLY A 37 3.52 22.53 -0.87
N LYS A 38 2.31 21.97 -0.76
CA LYS A 38 1.19 22.69 -0.14
C LYS A 38 1.32 22.74 1.38
N ASN A 39 2.08 21.81 1.97
CA ASN A 39 2.02 21.54 3.40
C ASN A 39 3.36 21.75 4.10
N ILE A 40 4.50 21.85 3.38
CA ILE A 40 5.82 22.08 3.99
C ILE A 40 6.36 23.45 3.58
N GLY A 41 6.39 24.37 4.54
CA GLY A 41 6.83 25.74 4.33
C GLY A 41 6.74 26.58 5.60
N CYS A 42 6.99 27.87 5.46
CA CYS A 42 6.92 28.83 6.55
C CYS A 42 6.25 30.13 6.08
N TYR A 43 5.65 30.86 7.02
CA TYR A 43 5.21 32.23 6.76
C TYR A 43 6.39 33.17 6.93
N ARG A 44 6.60 34.07 5.96
CA ARG A 44 7.68 35.06 6.03
C ARG A 44 7.27 36.17 6.99
N ASP A 45 8.13 36.43 7.97
CA ASP A 45 7.87 37.43 9.03
C ASP A 45 7.65 38.86 8.49
N THR A 46 8.21 39.18 7.31
CA THR A 46 8.15 40.53 6.75
C THR A 46 6.78 40.92 6.18
N ASP A 47 6.01 39.96 5.65
CA ASP A 47 4.76 40.25 4.93
C ASP A 47 3.67 39.19 5.12
N GLY A 48 3.89 38.21 6.00
CA GLY A 48 2.94 37.14 6.28
C GLY A 48 2.63 36.26 5.07
N ARG A 49 3.45 36.29 4.00
CA ARG A 49 3.25 35.40 2.84
C ARG A 49 3.80 34.02 3.13
N TYR A 50 3.02 33.00 2.75
CA TYR A 50 3.47 31.63 2.79
C TYR A 50 4.57 31.38 1.75
N VAL A 51 5.71 30.88 2.22
CA VAL A 51 6.85 30.48 1.41
C VAL A 51 6.97 28.97 1.46
N LYS A 52 6.63 28.35 0.32
CA LYS A 52 6.85 26.92 0.09
C LYS A 52 8.35 26.64 0.06
N GLN A 53 8.81 25.73 0.94
CA GLN A 53 10.23 25.38 1.02
C GLN A 53 10.60 24.17 0.16
N PHE A 54 9.69 23.21 0.01
CA PHE A 54 9.92 22.00 -0.78
C PHE A 54 8.76 21.72 -1.72
N GLY A 55 9.05 21.23 -2.93
CA GLY A 55 8.06 20.82 -3.92
C GLY A 55 7.70 19.37 -3.83
N PHE A 56 8.69 18.52 -3.59
CA PHE A 56 8.61 17.09 -3.80
C PHE A 56 9.27 16.30 -2.66
N LEU A 57 8.82 15.07 -2.49
CA LEU A 57 9.49 14.03 -1.72
C LEU A 57 10.05 13.00 -2.70
N LEU A 58 11.37 12.84 -2.72
CA LEU A 58 12.05 11.75 -3.38
C LEU A 58 12.15 10.55 -2.44
N LEU A 59 11.80 9.37 -2.94
CA LEU A 59 12.03 8.09 -2.27
C LEU A 59 12.96 7.22 -3.13
N LEU A 60 13.91 6.56 -2.46
CA LEU A 60 14.75 5.51 -3.01
C LEU A 60 14.32 4.18 -2.39
N LEU A 61 13.89 3.23 -3.22
CA LEU A 61 13.49 1.89 -2.79
C LEU A 61 14.43 0.81 -3.32
N ASN A 62 14.61 -0.26 -2.56
CA ASN A 62 15.22 -1.49 -3.05
C ASN A 62 14.19 -2.47 -3.64
N GLU A 63 14.66 -3.63 -4.14
CA GLU A 63 13.85 -4.72 -4.66
C GLU A 63 12.84 -5.32 -3.65
N ASN A 64 13.13 -5.22 -2.35
CA ASN A 64 12.26 -5.63 -1.25
C ASN A 64 11.26 -4.52 -0.86
N ARG A 65 11.25 -3.43 -1.64
CA ARG A 65 10.43 -2.23 -1.45
C ARG A 65 10.79 -1.45 -0.18
N GLU A 66 11.92 -1.73 0.46
CA GLU A 66 12.41 -1.02 1.64
C GLU A 66 12.92 0.37 1.24
N ILE A 67 12.73 1.35 2.11
CA ILE A 67 13.19 2.72 1.87
C ILE A 67 14.69 2.77 2.17
N VAL A 68 15.49 2.82 1.11
CA VAL A 68 16.96 2.90 1.19
C VAL A 68 17.38 4.29 1.64
N ASP A 69 16.72 5.32 1.07
CA ASP A 69 16.97 6.72 1.41
C ASP A 69 15.82 7.60 0.92
N TRP A 70 15.81 8.87 1.33
CA TRP A 70 14.79 9.83 0.91
C TRP A 70 15.29 11.27 1.01
N ARG A 71 14.62 12.19 0.32
CA ARG A 71 14.94 13.62 0.38
C ARG A 71 13.76 14.50 0.02
N LEU A 72 13.58 15.61 0.74
CA LEU A 72 12.73 16.71 0.29
C LEU A 72 13.48 17.56 -0.73
N THR A 73 12.86 17.83 -1.88
CA THR A 73 13.45 18.60 -2.97
C THR A 73 12.55 19.75 -3.38
N LYS A 74 13.13 20.85 -3.88
CA LYS A 74 12.40 22.02 -4.41
C LYS A 74 11.81 21.71 -5.77
N SER A 75 12.56 21.00 -6.60
CA SER A 75 12.18 20.56 -7.95
C SER A 75 12.42 19.06 -8.13
N THR A 76 12.09 18.55 -9.32
CA THR A 76 12.47 17.19 -9.76
C THR A 76 13.85 17.16 -10.42
N GLY A 77 14.62 18.24 -10.29
CA GLY A 77 15.93 18.40 -10.91
C GLY A 77 17.00 17.47 -10.32
N TYR A 78 17.77 16.84 -11.20
CA TYR A 78 18.80 15.87 -10.82
C TYR A 78 19.90 16.44 -9.91
N SER A 79 20.22 17.73 -10.05
CA SER A 79 21.24 18.40 -9.25
C SER A 79 20.97 18.33 -7.74
N GLU A 80 19.70 18.33 -7.32
CA GLU A 80 19.30 18.28 -5.90
C GLU A 80 19.55 16.90 -5.27
N VAL A 81 19.63 15.85 -6.09
CA VAL A 81 19.68 14.46 -5.64
C VAL A 81 21.05 13.81 -5.89
N LYS A 82 21.94 14.49 -6.61
CA LYS A 82 23.28 14.01 -6.98
C LYS A 82 24.07 13.48 -5.77
N ASN A 83 24.12 14.24 -4.68
CA ASN A 83 24.89 13.86 -3.50
C ASN A 83 24.25 12.67 -2.76
N LEU A 84 22.91 12.61 -2.71
CA LEU A 84 22.20 11.46 -2.13
C LEU A 84 22.56 10.17 -2.85
N LEU A 85 22.57 10.20 -4.18
CA LEU A 85 22.89 9.04 -5.01
C LEU A 85 24.35 8.60 -4.87
N ARG A 86 25.28 9.54 -4.68
CA ARG A 86 26.68 9.20 -4.38
C ARG A 86 26.83 8.51 -3.03
N ASP A 87 26.15 9.03 -2.01
CA ASP A 87 26.16 8.44 -0.66
C ASP A 87 25.59 7.02 -0.68
N VAL A 88 24.43 6.84 -1.32
CA VAL A 88 23.82 5.51 -1.48
C VAL A 88 24.76 4.57 -2.22
N LYS A 89 25.39 5.03 -3.31
CA LYS A 89 26.36 4.20 -4.05
C LYS A 89 27.58 3.83 -3.19
N SER A 90 28.13 4.77 -2.42
CA SER A 90 29.36 4.53 -1.65
C SER A 90 29.14 3.57 -0.48
N ARG A 91 27.97 3.63 0.17
CA ARG A 91 27.63 2.75 1.30
C ARG A 91 27.05 1.39 0.88
N ASN A 92 26.50 1.28 -0.33
CA ASN A 92 25.90 0.04 -0.80
C ASN A 92 26.96 -1.03 -1.07
N ARG A 93 26.89 -2.15 -0.34
CA ARG A 93 27.87 -3.24 -0.45
C ARG A 93 27.52 -4.24 -1.55
N LEU A 94 26.27 -4.24 -1.99
CA LEU A 94 25.80 -5.10 -3.07
C LEU A 94 26.12 -4.49 -4.43
N LYS A 95 26.39 -5.35 -5.42
CA LYS A 95 26.51 -4.91 -6.80
C LYS A 95 25.12 -4.51 -7.32
N LEU A 96 24.94 -3.23 -7.61
CA LEU A 96 23.72 -2.73 -8.25
C LEU A 96 23.59 -3.31 -9.66
N LYS A 97 22.47 -3.99 -9.91
CA LYS A 97 22.12 -4.58 -11.20
C LYS A 97 21.39 -3.60 -12.10
N ALA A 98 20.56 -2.72 -11.54
CA ALA A 98 19.79 -1.74 -12.30
C ALA A 98 19.32 -0.57 -11.41
N VAL A 99 19.06 0.56 -12.08
CA VAL A 99 18.37 1.72 -11.52
C VAL A 99 17.08 1.97 -12.30
N HIS A 100 15.95 2.04 -11.61
CA HIS A 100 14.61 2.21 -12.19
C HIS A 100 14.09 3.62 -11.95
N VAL A 101 13.73 4.31 -13.03
CA VAL A 101 13.15 5.67 -12.98
C VAL A 101 12.11 5.85 -14.08
N ASP A 102 11.14 6.74 -13.87
CA ASP A 102 10.07 7.04 -14.85
C ASP A 102 10.65 7.63 -16.16
N ASN A 103 11.51 8.65 -16.08
CA ASN A 103 12.10 9.29 -17.26
C ASN A 103 13.47 8.69 -17.65
N CYS A 104 13.58 7.36 -17.68
CA CYS A 104 14.84 6.63 -17.82
C CYS A 104 15.74 7.14 -18.96
N CYS A 105 15.21 7.31 -20.17
CA CYS A 105 16.02 7.76 -21.32
C CYS A 105 16.59 9.17 -21.16
N GLN A 106 15.86 10.07 -20.47
CA GLN A 106 16.31 11.46 -20.24
C GLN A 106 17.33 11.52 -19.10
N SER A 107 17.04 10.81 -18.00
CA SER A 107 17.89 10.80 -16.80
C SER A 107 19.09 9.86 -16.90
N ARG A 108 19.16 9.01 -17.93
CA ARG A 108 20.19 7.95 -18.09
C ARG A 108 21.60 8.48 -17.91
N LYS A 109 22.00 9.47 -18.71
CA LYS A 109 23.36 10.04 -18.65
C LYS A 109 23.68 10.57 -17.25
N GLN A 110 22.76 11.35 -16.68
CA GLN A 110 22.95 11.94 -15.36
C GLN A 110 23.12 10.88 -14.28
N ILE A 111 22.30 9.82 -14.30
CA ILE A 111 22.40 8.72 -13.35
C ILE A 111 23.69 7.92 -13.55
N GLN A 112 24.07 7.63 -14.80
CA GLN A 112 25.30 6.90 -15.13
C GLN A 112 26.57 7.68 -14.78
N ASP A 113 26.54 9.02 -14.80
CA ASP A 113 27.66 9.84 -14.30
C ASP A 113 27.98 9.56 -12.81
N ILE A 114 27.03 9.01 -12.05
CA ILE A 114 27.24 8.58 -10.66
C ILE A 114 27.37 7.07 -10.58
N MET A 115 26.46 6.34 -11.22
CA MET A 115 26.28 4.90 -11.09
C MET A 115 27.14 4.09 -12.06
N GLU A 116 27.98 4.75 -12.87
CA GLU A 116 28.86 4.15 -13.87
C GLU A 116 28.08 3.21 -14.82
N ASP A 117 28.49 1.95 -14.92
CA ASP A 117 27.96 0.97 -15.86
C ASP A 117 26.61 0.37 -15.44
N VAL A 118 26.01 0.82 -14.33
CA VAL A 118 24.72 0.29 -13.88
C VAL A 118 23.63 0.67 -14.90
N PRO A 119 22.89 -0.31 -15.46
CA PRO A 119 21.79 -0.08 -16.39
C PRO A 119 20.70 0.82 -15.79
N VAL A 120 20.30 1.85 -16.53
CA VAL A 120 19.14 2.69 -16.19
C VAL A 120 17.93 2.22 -16.98
N LYS A 121 16.97 1.62 -16.27
CA LYS A 121 15.77 0.97 -16.79
C LYS A 121 14.53 1.83 -16.50
N LEU A 122 13.51 1.67 -17.34
CA LEU A 122 12.21 2.30 -17.11
C LEU A 122 11.53 1.63 -15.92
N ASP A 123 10.94 2.43 -15.06
CA ASP A 123 10.09 1.91 -14.00
C ASP A 123 8.85 1.21 -14.59
N LEU A 124 8.72 -0.10 -14.32
CA LEU A 124 7.66 -0.94 -14.90
C LEU A 124 6.26 -0.49 -14.45
N PHE A 125 6.11 -0.03 -13.21
CA PHE A 125 4.82 0.44 -12.70
C PHE A 125 4.38 1.69 -13.46
N HIS A 126 5.29 2.64 -13.67
CA HIS A 126 5.01 3.82 -14.46
C HIS A 126 4.79 3.50 -15.94
N ALA A 127 5.54 2.55 -16.52
CA ALA A 127 5.35 2.10 -17.90
C ALA A 127 3.93 1.57 -18.12
N ILE A 128 3.42 0.76 -17.18
CA ILE A 128 2.05 0.25 -17.22
C ILE A 128 1.06 1.41 -17.04
N GLN A 129 1.28 2.25 -16.02
CA GLN A 129 0.37 3.35 -15.69
C GLN A 129 0.18 4.37 -16.80
N ARG A 130 1.22 4.68 -17.60
CA ARG A 130 1.12 5.61 -18.74
C ARG A 130 0.03 5.20 -19.73
N VAL A 131 -0.15 3.90 -19.93
CA VAL A 131 -1.16 3.34 -20.84
C VAL A 131 -2.48 3.15 -20.11
N THR A 132 -2.47 2.51 -18.93
CA THR A 132 -3.71 2.17 -18.23
C THR A 132 -4.47 3.39 -17.69
N ASN A 133 -3.79 4.51 -17.42
CA ASN A 133 -4.46 5.75 -16.99
C ASN A 133 -5.23 6.46 -18.12
N MET A 134 -5.00 6.09 -19.39
CA MET A 134 -5.77 6.61 -20.53
C MET A 134 -7.12 5.92 -20.69
N VAL A 135 -7.34 4.79 -20.00
CA VAL A 135 -8.59 4.03 -20.05
C VAL A 135 -9.50 4.45 -18.89
N PRO A 136 -10.81 4.68 -19.13
CA PRO A 136 -11.76 4.99 -18.07
C PRO A 136 -11.75 3.93 -16.96
N LYS A 137 -11.71 4.35 -15.70
CA LYS A 137 -11.62 3.44 -14.54
C LYS A 137 -13.01 2.99 -14.08
N GLY A 138 -13.07 1.81 -13.47
CA GLY A 138 -14.23 1.38 -12.67
C GLY A 138 -15.20 0.43 -13.36
N ASN A 139 -14.96 0.07 -14.63
CA ASN A 139 -15.75 -0.93 -15.34
C ASN A 139 -14.95 -2.23 -15.58
N GLU A 140 -15.65 -3.34 -15.86
CA GLU A 140 -15.03 -4.64 -16.16
C GLU A 140 -14.08 -4.58 -17.36
N PHE A 141 -14.50 -3.88 -18.41
CA PHE A 141 -13.69 -3.60 -19.59
C PHE A 141 -12.28 -3.08 -19.25
N SER A 142 -12.19 -2.05 -18.39
CA SER A 142 -10.93 -1.45 -17.97
C SER A 142 -10.08 -2.40 -17.14
N ARG A 143 -10.70 -3.23 -16.30
CA ARG A 143 -9.99 -4.25 -15.51
C ARG A 143 -9.37 -5.29 -16.44
N THR A 144 -10.12 -5.79 -17.41
CA THR A 144 -9.64 -6.77 -18.41
C THR A 144 -8.51 -6.17 -19.24
N PHE A 145 -8.70 -4.96 -19.77
CA PHE A 145 -7.66 -4.26 -20.53
C PHE A 145 -6.36 -4.10 -19.73
N CYS A 146 -6.46 -3.61 -18.48
CA CYS A 146 -5.28 -3.40 -17.63
C CYS A 146 -4.58 -4.71 -17.27
N LYS A 147 -5.35 -5.77 -17.00
CA LYS A 147 -4.82 -7.11 -16.70
C LYS A 147 -4.06 -7.67 -17.90
N GLU A 148 -4.69 -7.70 -19.08
CA GLU A 148 -4.06 -8.20 -20.30
C GLU A 148 -2.86 -7.36 -20.72
N PHE A 149 -2.94 -6.03 -20.61
CA PHE A 149 -1.82 -5.16 -20.93
C PHE A 149 -0.63 -5.40 -20.00
N SER A 150 -0.87 -5.66 -18.72
CA SER A 150 0.20 -5.97 -17.77
C SER A 150 0.92 -7.28 -18.09
N LEU A 151 0.27 -8.23 -18.77
CA LEU A 151 0.87 -9.49 -19.22
C LEU A 151 1.89 -9.29 -20.35
N VAL A 152 1.85 -8.17 -21.08
CA VAL A 152 2.82 -7.88 -22.16
C VAL A 152 4.26 -7.95 -21.66
N PHE A 153 4.48 -7.54 -20.40
CA PHE A 153 5.80 -7.47 -19.78
C PHE A 153 6.17 -8.73 -18.99
N ARG A 154 5.45 -9.85 -19.16
CA ARG A 154 5.68 -11.08 -18.41
C ARG A 154 6.18 -12.20 -19.32
N GLN A 155 6.97 -13.09 -18.73
CA GLN A 155 7.45 -14.30 -19.39
C GLN A 155 6.31 -15.31 -19.58
N ASP A 156 6.47 -16.22 -20.54
CA ASP A 156 5.53 -17.31 -20.75
C ASP A 156 5.37 -18.15 -19.46
N GLY A 157 4.12 -18.34 -19.03
CA GLY A 157 3.78 -19.05 -17.80
C GLY A 157 3.62 -18.18 -16.55
N ASP A 158 4.01 -16.89 -16.57
CA ASP A 158 3.86 -15.97 -15.42
C ASP A 158 2.48 -15.27 -15.42
N LEU A 159 1.41 -16.07 -15.29
CA LEU A 159 0.01 -15.65 -15.46
C LEU A 159 -0.72 -15.31 -14.15
N GLY A 160 -0.06 -15.46 -12.99
CA GLY A 160 -0.68 -15.18 -11.69
C GLY A 160 -0.97 -13.70 -11.44
N ASP A 161 -1.58 -13.35 -10.31
CA ASP A 161 -1.83 -11.95 -9.99
C ASP A 161 -0.53 -11.16 -9.79
N GLU A 162 0.44 -11.76 -9.10
CA GLU A 162 1.77 -11.19 -8.89
C GLU A 162 2.77 -11.75 -9.89
N ARG A 163 3.63 -10.85 -10.41
CA ARG A 163 4.75 -11.21 -11.29
C ARG A 163 5.83 -11.94 -10.49
N LYS A 164 6.18 -13.15 -10.91
CA LYS A 164 7.19 -13.99 -10.26
C LYS A 164 8.49 -14.10 -11.06
N MET A 165 8.48 -13.71 -12.33
CA MET A 165 9.63 -13.80 -13.21
C MET A 165 10.12 -12.41 -13.65
N LYS A 166 11.39 -12.33 -14.02
CA LYS A 166 11.94 -11.12 -14.66
C LYS A 166 11.20 -10.80 -15.96
N THR A 167 11.15 -9.54 -16.34
CA THR A 167 10.55 -9.15 -17.62
C THR A 167 11.32 -9.77 -18.80
N PRO A 168 10.65 -10.10 -19.92
CA PRO A 168 11.31 -10.71 -21.05
C PRO A 168 12.22 -9.74 -21.83
N ASP A 169 13.00 -10.31 -22.74
CA ASP A 169 13.77 -9.51 -23.70
C ASP A 169 12.86 -8.68 -24.62
N ALA A 170 13.46 -7.72 -25.31
CA ALA A 170 12.74 -6.80 -26.18
C ALA A 170 11.98 -7.48 -27.32
N SER A 171 12.46 -8.63 -27.82
CA SER A 171 11.83 -9.35 -28.93
C SER A 171 10.53 -10.01 -28.50
N VAL A 172 10.54 -10.67 -27.35
CA VAL A 172 9.36 -11.31 -26.76
C VAL A 172 8.35 -10.26 -26.31
N MET A 173 8.79 -9.17 -25.65
CA MET A 173 7.88 -8.07 -25.28
C MET A 173 7.24 -7.41 -26.51
N SER A 174 7.99 -7.22 -27.59
CA SER A 174 7.44 -6.64 -28.83
C SER A 174 6.36 -7.54 -29.41
N LYS A 175 6.60 -8.85 -29.49
CA LYS A 175 5.62 -9.85 -29.95
C LYS A 175 4.38 -9.88 -29.06
N ASN A 176 4.56 -9.83 -27.74
CA ASN A 176 3.45 -9.78 -26.79
C ASN A 176 2.61 -8.52 -26.98
N LEU A 177 3.27 -7.37 -27.18
CA LEU A 177 2.61 -6.09 -27.43
C LEU A 177 1.86 -6.09 -28.77
N ASP A 178 2.43 -6.66 -29.83
CA ASP A 178 1.75 -6.82 -31.12
C ASP A 178 0.49 -7.67 -30.98
N THR A 179 0.60 -8.79 -30.28
CA THR A 179 -0.53 -9.70 -30.02
C THR A 179 -1.62 -9.01 -29.20
N PHE A 180 -1.23 -8.17 -28.23
CA PHE A 180 -2.16 -7.32 -27.49
C PHE A 180 -2.83 -6.29 -28.41
N CYS A 181 -2.06 -5.55 -29.20
CA CYS A 181 -2.57 -4.53 -30.10
C CYS A 181 -3.55 -5.10 -31.14
N GLU A 182 -3.29 -6.29 -31.70
CA GLU A 182 -4.21 -6.92 -32.65
C GLU A 182 -5.52 -7.36 -31.98
N ARG A 183 -5.46 -7.91 -30.76
CA ARG A 183 -6.67 -8.25 -29.98
C ARG A 183 -7.53 -7.03 -29.66
N TRP A 184 -6.88 -5.91 -29.34
CA TRP A 184 -7.54 -4.66 -28.97
C TRP A 184 -7.67 -3.67 -30.14
N LYS A 185 -7.45 -4.12 -31.38
CA LYS A 185 -7.32 -3.24 -32.56
C LYS A 185 -8.53 -2.36 -32.81
N THR A 186 -9.73 -2.93 -32.71
CA THR A 186 -11.00 -2.19 -32.90
C THR A 186 -11.14 -1.05 -31.89
N PHE A 187 -10.71 -1.29 -30.65
CA PHE A 187 -10.71 -0.29 -29.59
C PHE A 187 -9.61 0.76 -29.79
N LEU A 188 -8.38 0.33 -30.09
CA LEU A 188 -7.24 1.22 -30.30
C LEU A 188 -7.35 2.08 -31.58
N ALA A 189 -8.12 1.63 -32.57
CA ALA A 189 -8.37 2.35 -33.81
C ALA A 189 -9.47 3.42 -33.68
N SER A 190 -10.19 3.47 -32.56
CA SER A 190 -11.18 4.52 -32.33
C SER A 190 -10.50 5.87 -32.07
N GLU A 191 -10.99 6.94 -32.70
CA GLU A 191 -10.49 8.31 -32.51
C GLU A 191 -10.49 8.75 -31.04
N ILE A 192 -11.41 8.21 -30.24
CA ILE A 192 -11.50 8.48 -28.79
C ILE A 192 -10.23 8.05 -28.05
N TYR A 193 -9.47 7.07 -28.58
CA TYR A 193 -8.30 6.48 -27.96
C TYR A 193 -6.99 6.78 -28.70
N GLU A 194 -6.95 7.79 -29.56
CA GLU A 194 -5.70 8.25 -30.18
C GLU A 194 -4.58 8.56 -29.16
N PRO A 195 -4.85 9.21 -28.00
CA PRO A 195 -3.82 9.43 -26.97
C PRO A 195 -3.22 8.12 -26.42
N LEU A 196 -4.04 7.08 -26.28
CA LEU A 196 -3.61 5.75 -25.83
C LEU A 196 -2.67 5.10 -26.85
N SER A 197 -3.02 5.18 -28.14
CA SER A 197 -2.17 4.70 -29.23
C SER A 197 -0.80 5.39 -29.27
N ASN A 198 -0.76 6.71 -29.01
CA ASN A 198 0.49 7.46 -28.89
C ASN A 198 1.37 6.99 -27.71
N GLU A 199 0.77 6.64 -26.56
CA GLU A 199 1.52 6.07 -25.43
C GLU A 199 2.08 4.67 -25.74
N ILE A 200 1.34 3.83 -26.47
CA ILE A 200 1.83 2.53 -26.95
C ILE A 200 3.05 2.71 -27.87
N VAL A 201 3.02 3.68 -28.79
CA VAL A 201 4.16 3.99 -29.67
C VAL A 201 5.39 4.45 -28.87
N LYS A 202 5.20 5.31 -27.87
CA LYS A 202 6.29 5.73 -26.96
C LYS A 202 6.86 4.54 -26.19
N LEU A 203 6.00 3.63 -25.73
CA LEU A 203 6.41 2.43 -25.01
C LEU A 203 7.21 1.48 -25.90
N ARG A 204 6.84 1.30 -27.17
CA ARG A 204 7.63 0.53 -28.15
C ARG A 204 9.06 1.03 -28.26
N ARG A 205 9.26 2.36 -28.24
CA ARG A 205 10.61 2.94 -28.22
C ARG A 205 11.40 2.51 -26.98
N HIS A 206 10.76 2.44 -25.82
CA HIS A 206 11.41 1.95 -24.59
C HIS A 206 11.75 0.46 -24.66
N ILE A 207 10.86 -0.37 -25.22
CA ILE A 207 11.11 -1.80 -25.47
C ILE A 207 12.33 -1.97 -26.39
N ASN A 208 12.35 -1.27 -27.53
CA ASN A 208 13.46 -1.35 -28.50
C ASN A 208 14.79 -0.83 -27.94
N ASN A 209 14.74 0.12 -27.00
CA ASN A 209 15.91 0.65 -26.30
C ASN A 209 16.30 -0.18 -25.06
N ASP A 210 15.78 -1.41 -24.93
CA ASP A 210 16.06 -2.33 -23.83
C ASP A 210 15.73 -1.76 -22.43
N CYS A 211 14.83 -0.78 -22.34
CA CYS A 211 14.54 -0.10 -21.08
C CYS A 211 13.71 -0.95 -20.12
N LEU A 212 13.03 -1.99 -20.63
CA LEU A 212 12.04 -2.77 -19.88
C LEU A 212 12.41 -4.24 -19.74
N SER A 213 13.55 -4.68 -20.28
CA SER A 213 14.00 -6.07 -20.21
C SER A 213 14.82 -6.35 -18.97
N ASP A 214 14.74 -7.60 -18.50
CA ASP A 214 15.45 -8.15 -17.34
C ASP A 214 15.20 -7.39 -16.03
N ILE A 215 14.02 -6.79 -15.87
CA ILE A 215 13.59 -6.16 -14.62
C ILE A 215 13.18 -7.26 -13.66
N GLU A 216 13.87 -7.38 -12.52
CA GLU A 216 13.59 -8.38 -11.48
C GLU A 216 12.20 -8.19 -10.84
N PRO A 217 11.52 -9.26 -10.37
CA PRO A 217 10.31 -9.14 -9.55
C PRO A 217 10.53 -8.21 -8.35
N GLY A 218 9.51 -7.41 -8.02
CA GLY A 218 9.60 -6.45 -6.91
C GLY A 218 10.31 -5.12 -7.22
N ALA A 219 11.14 -5.06 -8.27
CA ALA A 219 11.79 -3.83 -8.72
C ALA A 219 10.79 -2.81 -9.28
N GLY A 220 11.09 -1.53 -9.08
CA GLY A 220 10.26 -0.39 -9.46
C GLY A 220 9.48 0.21 -8.29
N THR A 221 8.63 1.18 -8.60
CA THR A 221 7.99 2.05 -7.62
C THR A 221 6.57 1.61 -7.25
N ALA A 222 6.12 0.43 -7.68
CA ALA A 222 4.83 -0.12 -7.25
C ALA A 222 4.69 -0.15 -5.70
N GLY A 223 5.81 -0.36 -5.00
CA GLY A 223 5.87 -0.30 -3.53
C GLY A 223 5.54 1.09 -2.95
N ASN A 224 5.72 2.16 -3.71
CA ASN A 224 5.41 3.53 -3.27
C ASN A 224 3.92 3.68 -2.97
N GLU A 225 3.01 2.99 -3.67
CA GLU A 225 1.57 3.20 -3.48
C GLU A 225 1.11 2.95 -2.03
N ARG A 226 1.72 1.98 -1.35
CA ARG A 226 1.46 1.76 0.08
C ARG A 226 2.00 2.91 0.94
N ILE A 227 3.19 3.41 0.61
CA ILE A 227 3.80 4.56 1.28
C ILE A 227 2.95 5.82 1.08
N HIS A 228 2.49 6.07 -0.15
CA HIS A 228 1.55 7.13 -0.48
C HIS A 228 0.26 7.06 0.34
N ARG A 229 -0.35 5.88 0.43
CA ARG A 229 -1.56 5.69 1.24
C ARG A 229 -1.31 5.98 2.72
N SER A 230 -0.16 5.56 3.25
CA SER A 230 0.24 5.86 4.63
C SER A 230 0.48 7.35 4.84
N LEU A 231 1.21 8.01 3.94
CA LEU A 231 1.50 9.46 4.01
C LEU A 231 0.23 10.29 3.89
N ASN A 232 -0.67 9.97 2.94
CA ASN A 232 -1.96 10.65 2.78
C ASN A 232 -2.87 10.52 4.01
N ARG A 233 -2.73 9.42 4.77
CA ARG A 233 -3.46 9.21 6.04
C ARG A 233 -2.71 9.81 7.24
N SER A 234 -1.46 10.20 7.09
CA SER A 234 -0.65 10.81 8.15
C SER A 234 -0.93 12.31 8.26
N LEU A 235 -0.58 12.88 9.42
CA LEU A 235 -0.78 14.30 9.74
C LEU A 235 -0.18 15.24 8.70
N LEU A 236 0.90 14.84 8.02
CA LEU A 236 1.56 15.64 6.98
C LEU A 236 0.64 16.03 5.82
N CYS A 237 -0.45 15.29 5.59
CA CYS A 237 -1.40 15.56 4.51
C CYS A 237 -2.73 16.16 5.01
N GLY A 238 -2.98 16.16 6.32
CA GLY A 238 -4.21 16.66 6.95
C GLY A 238 -4.10 18.02 7.63
N THR A 239 -2.87 18.54 7.84
CA THR A 239 -2.62 19.86 8.44
C THR A 239 -2.45 20.96 7.39
N SER A 240 -2.78 22.20 7.73
CA SER A 240 -2.70 23.36 6.81
C SER A 240 -1.26 23.72 6.42
N VAL A 241 -0.31 23.70 7.36
CA VAL A 241 1.12 23.98 7.15
C VAL A 241 1.98 23.31 8.23
N VAL A 242 3.12 22.73 7.87
CA VAL A 242 4.14 22.13 8.74
C VAL A 242 5.50 22.76 8.45
N GLY A 243 6.23 23.14 9.50
CA GLY A 243 7.58 23.66 9.37
C GLY A 243 8.57 22.62 8.83
N PRO A 244 9.62 23.02 8.07
CA PRO A 244 10.63 22.12 7.53
C PRO A 244 11.24 21.13 8.53
N GLU A 245 11.61 21.60 9.72
CA GLU A 245 12.29 20.83 10.76
C GLU A 245 11.37 19.71 11.27
N LEU A 246 10.11 20.05 11.55
CA LEU A 246 9.11 19.09 12.01
C LEU A 246 8.76 18.08 10.92
N ALA A 247 8.66 18.52 9.67
CA ALA A 247 8.40 17.60 8.56
C ALA A 247 9.55 16.58 8.38
N ILE A 248 10.81 17.02 8.50
CA ILE A 248 11.97 16.15 8.42
C ILE A 248 11.96 15.12 9.55
N ALA A 249 11.71 15.56 10.79
CA ALA A 249 11.64 14.67 11.94
C ALA A 249 10.55 13.60 11.78
N ILE A 250 9.33 14.00 11.42
CA ILE A 250 8.20 13.08 11.22
C ILE A 250 8.51 12.08 10.10
N LEU A 251 9.00 12.54 8.95
CA LEU A 251 9.31 11.67 7.82
C LEU A 251 10.42 10.67 8.15
N THR A 252 11.48 11.12 8.84
CA THR A 252 12.58 10.25 9.26
C THR A 252 12.06 9.10 10.13
N VAL A 253 11.33 9.42 11.20
CA VAL A 253 10.80 8.44 12.14
C VAL A 253 9.81 7.51 11.44
N LEU A 254 8.95 8.06 10.59
CA LEU A 254 7.96 7.29 9.84
C LEU A 254 8.63 6.29 8.89
N PHE A 255 9.61 6.71 8.09
CA PHE A 255 10.25 5.83 7.13
C PHE A 255 11.10 4.75 7.80
N HIS A 256 11.79 5.10 8.88
CA HIS A 256 12.45 4.10 9.73
C HIS A 256 11.44 3.06 10.22
N TYR A 257 10.33 3.49 10.82
CA TYR A 257 9.29 2.59 11.32
C TYR A 257 8.66 1.72 10.21
N MET A 258 8.48 2.30 9.02
CA MET A 258 7.97 1.56 7.87
C MET A 258 8.92 0.45 7.42
N ASN A 259 10.23 0.62 7.59
CA ASN A 259 11.22 -0.40 7.32
C ASN A 259 11.27 -1.45 8.44
N THR A 260 11.30 -1.04 9.72
CA THR A 260 11.33 -1.99 10.85
C THR A 260 10.09 -2.88 10.87
N LYS A 261 8.90 -2.31 10.64
CA LYS A 261 7.64 -3.06 10.56
C LYS A 261 7.62 -4.14 9.46
N ARG A 262 8.43 -3.99 8.40
CA ARG A 262 8.54 -5.00 7.35
C ARG A 262 9.43 -6.17 7.77
N LYS A 263 10.45 -5.90 8.58
CA LYS A 263 11.40 -6.88 9.11
C LYS A 263 10.87 -7.59 10.36
N GLY A 264 9.98 -6.94 11.11
CA GLY A 264 9.51 -7.45 12.40
C GLY A 264 8.64 -8.70 12.29
N GLU A 265 8.76 -9.57 13.30
CA GLU A 265 7.95 -10.76 13.42
C GLU A 265 6.47 -10.38 13.61
N LYS A 266 5.63 -11.07 12.85
CA LYS A 266 4.19 -10.88 12.97
C LYS A 266 3.71 -11.48 14.29
N HIS A 267 2.87 -10.75 15.01
CA HIS A 267 2.29 -11.24 16.24
C HIS A 267 1.54 -12.56 15.99
N VAL A 268 1.81 -13.56 16.84
CA VAL A 268 1.35 -14.95 16.67
C VAL A 268 -0.16 -15.07 16.49
N LYS A 269 -0.94 -14.21 17.18
CA LYS A 269 -2.42 -14.22 17.11
C LYS A 269 -3.01 -13.22 16.11
N ASN A 270 -2.23 -12.28 15.58
CA ASN A 270 -2.71 -11.29 14.63
C ASN A 270 -1.60 -10.85 13.70
N HIS A 271 -1.58 -11.44 12.50
CA HIS A 271 -0.57 -11.17 11.48
C HIS A 271 -0.49 -9.71 10.98
N ARG A 272 -1.45 -8.86 11.37
CA ARG A 272 -1.48 -7.42 11.05
C ARG A 272 -0.75 -6.57 12.10
N VAL A 273 -0.49 -7.12 13.28
CA VAL A 273 0.27 -6.48 14.35
C VAL A 273 1.71 -6.95 14.25
N VAL A 274 2.63 -6.01 14.14
CA VAL A 274 4.07 -6.24 14.26
C VAL A 274 4.48 -5.46 15.50
N PRO A 275 4.87 -6.13 16.60
CA PRO A 275 5.31 -5.46 17.82
C PRO A 275 6.47 -4.52 17.54
N ASP A 276 6.44 -3.35 18.16
CA ASP A 276 7.48 -2.33 18.01
C ASP A 276 8.53 -2.49 19.11
N VAL A 277 9.80 -2.27 18.78
CA VAL A 277 10.88 -2.18 19.76
C VAL A 277 11.40 -0.74 19.70
N PRO A 278 11.23 0.07 20.76
CA PRO A 278 11.78 1.42 20.80
C PRO A 278 13.28 1.38 20.50
N LEU A 279 13.79 2.35 19.74
CA LEU A 279 15.23 2.55 19.64
C LEU A 279 15.76 2.95 21.02
N GLU A 280 16.35 1.99 21.72
CA GLU A 280 17.02 2.23 22.98
C GLU A 280 18.34 2.95 22.68
N ASN A 281 18.49 4.17 23.23
CA ASN A 281 19.82 4.73 23.40
C ASN A 281 20.49 3.86 24.46
N ASP A 282 21.42 3.00 24.05
CA ASP A 282 22.34 2.33 24.96
C ASP A 282 23.24 3.38 25.63
N GLN A 283 22.70 4.10 26.60
CA GLN A 283 23.46 4.84 27.60
C GLN A 283 23.51 4.09 28.95
N ALA A 284 22.96 2.88 29.01
CA ALA A 284 22.87 2.06 30.22
C ALA A 284 23.64 0.72 30.14
N ALA A 285 24.60 0.58 29.20
CA ALA A 285 25.57 -0.52 29.24
C ALA A 285 26.68 -0.24 30.28
N ASN A 286 26.28 0.08 31.51
CA ASN A 286 27.11 0.09 32.71
C ASN A 286 26.17 -0.04 33.92
N ASP A 287 25.50 -1.18 34.05
CA ASP A 287 25.44 -1.85 35.34
C ASP A 287 25.04 -3.32 35.19
N LYS A 288 25.81 -4.16 35.89
CA LYS A 288 25.79 -5.61 35.79
C LYS A 288 24.59 -6.22 36.53
N THR A 289 24.18 -7.39 36.04
CA THR A 289 23.62 -8.54 36.78
C THR A 289 22.26 -8.37 37.48
N THR A 290 21.23 -9.06 36.97
CA THR A 290 20.72 -10.31 37.57
C THR A 290 19.78 -11.04 36.61
N LYS A 291 20.06 -12.33 36.39
CA LYS A 291 19.20 -13.30 35.73
C LYS A 291 18.09 -13.74 36.69
N THR A 292 16.84 -13.81 36.24
CA THR A 292 15.86 -14.80 36.71
C THR A 292 14.85 -15.13 35.61
N ASN A 293 14.62 -16.44 35.47
CA ASN A 293 13.77 -17.13 34.49
C ASN A 293 12.28 -16.88 34.74
N ASP A 294 11.48 -16.69 33.69
CA ASP A 294 10.00 -16.71 33.77
C ASP A 294 9.31 -17.19 32.46
N ASP A 295 9.87 -18.20 31.79
CA ASP A 295 9.33 -18.74 30.52
C ASP A 295 8.46 -20.01 30.65
N ASN A 296 8.02 -20.41 31.85
CA ASN A 296 7.36 -21.72 32.06
C ASN A 296 5.86 -21.70 32.37
N LEU A 297 5.13 -20.58 32.21
CA LEU A 297 3.70 -20.52 32.60
C LEU A 297 2.68 -20.48 31.45
N LEU A 298 3.10 -20.45 30.17
CA LEU A 298 2.18 -20.29 29.04
C LEU A 298 1.92 -21.56 28.20
N ASN A 299 2.60 -22.68 28.49
CA ASN A 299 2.52 -23.89 27.67
C ASN A 299 1.47 -24.94 28.10
N ASP A 300 0.83 -24.78 29.25
CA ASP A 300 -0.09 -25.81 29.81
C ASP A 300 -1.59 -25.58 29.54
N LEU A 301 -1.99 -24.55 28.80
CA LEU A 301 -3.42 -24.20 28.60
C LEU A 301 -4.00 -24.46 27.20
N VAL A 302 -3.25 -25.08 26.27
CA VAL A 302 -3.71 -25.29 24.87
C VAL A 302 -3.88 -26.77 24.49
N LYS A 303 -3.73 -27.70 25.43
CA LYS A 303 -3.96 -29.14 25.18
C LYS A 303 -5.17 -29.67 25.96
N SER A 304 -6.37 -29.30 25.54
CA SER A 304 -7.56 -30.13 25.78
C SER A 304 -8.76 -29.72 24.93
N ASN A 305 -9.20 -30.64 24.06
CA ASN A 305 -10.54 -30.82 23.49
C ASN A 305 -10.95 -29.84 22.37
N ALA A 306 -11.52 -30.23 21.22
CA ALA A 306 -12.28 -31.43 20.92
C ALA A 306 -12.19 -31.81 19.42
N THR A 307 -12.08 -33.11 19.20
CA THR A 307 -12.29 -33.86 17.96
C THR A 307 -13.75 -33.76 17.54
N ILE A 308 -14.05 -33.45 16.27
CA ILE A 308 -15.37 -33.74 15.67
C ILE A 308 -15.15 -34.47 14.35
N ASN A 309 -15.73 -35.66 14.29
CA ASN A 309 -15.67 -36.65 13.23
C ASN A 309 -16.36 -36.19 11.94
N ALA A 310 -15.79 -36.59 10.81
CA ALA A 310 -16.42 -36.52 9.51
C ALA A 310 -17.36 -37.71 9.32
N GLU A 311 -18.66 -37.45 9.17
CA GLU A 311 -19.60 -38.45 8.65
C GLU A 311 -20.13 -38.04 7.27
N LYS A 312 -20.13 -39.03 6.37
CA LYS A 312 -20.68 -38.98 5.01
C LYS A 312 -22.21 -38.92 5.10
N VAL A 313 -22.84 -38.01 4.34
CA VAL A 313 -24.29 -38.08 4.08
C VAL A 313 -24.53 -38.03 2.57
N SER A 314 -25.22 -39.07 2.09
CA SER A 314 -25.69 -39.29 0.72
C SER A 314 -26.91 -38.39 0.37
N PRO A 315 -27.24 -38.19 -0.92
CA PRO A 315 -28.14 -37.12 -1.35
C PRO A 315 -29.62 -37.51 -1.17
N VAL A 316 -30.40 -36.60 -0.58
CA VAL A 316 -31.86 -36.73 -0.47
C VAL A 316 -32.52 -35.79 -1.48
N SER A 317 -33.39 -36.36 -2.33
CA SER A 317 -34.21 -35.66 -3.31
C SER A 317 -35.48 -35.11 -2.65
N TRP A 318 -35.83 -33.83 -2.85
CA TRP A 318 -37.21 -33.33 -2.72
C TRP A 318 -37.45 -32.13 -3.64
N PHE A 319 -38.36 -32.30 -4.60
CA PHE A 319 -39.02 -31.23 -5.36
C PHE A 319 -40.29 -30.75 -4.63
N GLN A 320 -40.61 -29.46 -4.84
CA GLN A 320 -41.90 -28.76 -4.62
C GLN A 320 -42.38 -28.52 -3.18
N GLN A 321 -42.41 -27.25 -2.77
CA GLN A 321 -43.66 -26.46 -2.74
C GLN A 321 -43.37 -24.96 -2.61
N ASP A 322 -44.03 -24.16 -3.45
CA ASP A 322 -44.10 -22.71 -3.37
C ASP A 322 -44.81 -22.29 -2.09
N ASP A 323 -44.13 -21.50 -1.27
CA ASP A 323 -44.77 -20.51 -0.40
C ASP A 323 -43.90 -19.24 -0.42
N GLU A 324 -44.53 -18.15 -0.83
CA GLU A 324 -43.94 -16.82 -0.91
C GLU A 324 -43.77 -16.28 0.51
N LEU A 325 -42.69 -16.70 1.17
CA LEU A 325 -42.36 -16.30 2.54
C LEU A 325 -41.90 -14.83 2.54
N ILE A 326 -42.83 -13.91 2.81
CA ILE A 326 -42.49 -12.50 3.07
C ILE A 326 -41.85 -12.42 4.46
N LEU A 327 -40.52 -12.25 4.49
CA LEU A 327 -39.74 -12.09 5.71
C LEU A 327 -39.69 -10.62 6.11
N MET A 328 -40.50 -10.25 7.09
CA MET A 328 -40.34 -9.01 7.85
C MET A 328 -39.29 -9.27 8.94
N ALA A 329 -38.05 -8.87 8.71
CA ALA A 329 -36.95 -9.05 9.66
C ALA A 329 -36.55 -7.70 10.28
N ASP A 330 -37.07 -7.41 11.47
CA ASP A 330 -36.75 -6.20 12.22
C ASP A 330 -35.47 -6.33 13.08
N ASP A 331 -34.96 -7.56 13.26
CA ASP A 331 -33.75 -7.89 14.02
C ASP A 331 -32.93 -9.00 13.34
N ILE A 332 -31.59 -8.95 13.48
CA ILE A 332 -30.63 -9.90 12.89
C ILE A 332 -30.91 -11.34 13.33
N SER A 333 -31.42 -11.54 14.54
CA SER A 333 -31.79 -12.87 15.05
C SER A 333 -32.88 -13.56 14.21
N HIS A 334 -33.75 -12.81 13.52
CA HIS A 334 -34.79 -13.37 12.64
C HIS A 334 -34.21 -13.92 11.32
N LEU A 335 -33.03 -13.45 10.92
CA LEU A 335 -32.29 -13.94 9.74
C LEU A 335 -31.55 -15.26 10.02
N LEU A 336 -31.43 -15.66 11.29
CA LEU A 336 -30.76 -16.89 11.72
C LEU A 336 -31.71 -18.10 11.82
N SER A 337 -32.89 -18.03 11.20
CA SER A 337 -33.85 -19.13 11.24
C SER A 337 -33.50 -20.26 10.25
N ASP A 338 -33.80 -21.49 10.64
CA ASP A 338 -33.62 -22.70 9.81
C ASP A 338 -34.33 -22.59 8.45
N ALA A 339 -35.45 -21.86 8.39
CA ALA A 339 -36.19 -21.63 7.15
C ALA A 339 -35.39 -20.77 6.15
N VAL A 340 -34.73 -19.71 6.64
CA VAL A 340 -33.87 -18.84 5.83
C VAL A 340 -32.63 -19.61 5.37
N ALA A 341 -31.98 -20.35 6.29
CA ALA A 341 -30.81 -21.16 5.96
C ALA A 341 -31.11 -22.21 4.88
N LYS A 342 -32.24 -22.93 4.99
CA LYS A 342 -32.68 -23.91 3.98
C LYS A 342 -32.92 -23.27 2.62
N ARG A 343 -33.47 -22.06 2.57
CA ARG A 343 -33.74 -21.36 1.30
C ARG A 343 -32.45 -20.85 0.64
N ILE A 344 -31.52 -20.33 1.43
CA ILE A 344 -30.18 -19.96 0.94
C ILE A 344 -29.51 -21.18 0.32
N LEU A 345 -29.46 -22.31 1.04
CA LEU A 345 -28.85 -23.55 0.54
C LEU A 345 -29.50 -24.05 -0.75
N ASN A 346 -30.83 -23.98 -0.86
CA ASN A 346 -31.53 -24.41 -2.08
C ASN A 346 -31.17 -23.54 -3.30
N ILE A 347 -31.15 -22.21 -3.13
CA ILE A 347 -30.78 -21.27 -4.20
C ILE A 347 -29.31 -21.44 -4.61
N THR A 348 -28.41 -21.60 -3.63
CA THR A 348 -26.98 -21.83 -3.90
C THR A 348 -26.76 -23.12 -4.69
N ASN A 349 -27.46 -24.20 -4.37
CA ASN A 349 -27.35 -25.47 -5.09
C ASN A 349 -27.90 -25.38 -6.53
N GLN A 350 -28.99 -24.65 -6.76
CA GLN A 350 -29.52 -24.42 -8.10
C GLN A 350 -28.55 -23.61 -8.97
N LEU A 351 -27.92 -22.57 -8.40
CA LEU A 351 -26.90 -21.78 -9.09
C LEU A 351 -25.66 -22.60 -9.43
N TYR A 352 -25.18 -23.43 -8.50
CA TYR A 352 -24.03 -24.31 -8.74
C TYR A 352 -24.27 -25.26 -9.93
N SER A 353 -25.44 -25.94 -9.94
CA SER A 353 -25.86 -26.83 -11.03
C SER A 353 -25.90 -26.14 -12.40
N LEU A 354 -26.32 -24.88 -12.43
CA LEU A 354 -26.41 -24.09 -13.66
C LEU A 354 -25.02 -23.68 -14.18
N LEU A 355 -24.13 -23.26 -13.27
CA LEU A 355 -22.74 -22.92 -13.59
C LEU A 355 -21.94 -24.13 -14.07
N GLU A 356 -22.12 -25.29 -13.45
CA GLU A 356 -21.47 -26.54 -13.87
C GLU A 356 -21.89 -26.94 -15.30
N LYS A 357 -23.17 -26.79 -15.65
CA LYS A 357 -23.65 -27.06 -17.02
C LYS A 357 -23.03 -26.11 -18.05
N ILE A 358 -22.94 -24.82 -17.75
CA ILE A 358 -22.31 -23.81 -18.62
C ILE A 358 -20.81 -24.08 -18.79
N SER A 359 -20.11 -24.38 -17.69
CA SER A 359 -18.69 -24.71 -17.72
C SER A 359 -18.39 -25.93 -18.58
N ASN A 360 -19.27 -26.94 -18.57
CA ASN A 360 -19.12 -28.14 -19.39
C ASN A 360 -19.47 -27.92 -20.88
N THR A 361 -20.13 -26.82 -21.24
CA THR A 361 -20.49 -26.50 -22.64
C THR A 361 -19.50 -25.57 -23.33
N VAL A 362 -18.71 -24.79 -22.59
CA VAL A 362 -17.76 -23.82 -23.13
C VAL A 362 -16.35 -24.45 -23.22
N LYS A 363 -15.75 -24.46 -24.41
CA LYS A 363 -14.41 -25.04 -24.67
C LYS A 363 -13.26 -24.03 -24.53
N ASP A 364 -13.41 -23.02 -23.70
CA ASP A 364 -12.40 -21.97 -23.45
C ASP A 364 -11.68 -22.24 -22.11
N ARG A 365 -10.34 -22.27 -22.12
CA ARG A 365 -9.51 -22.55 -20.94
C ARG A 365 -9.32 -21.33 -20.02
N SER A 366 -9.72 -20.14 -20.46
CA SER A 366 -9.62 -18.88 -19.71
C SER A 366 -10.91 -18.49 -18.98
N ALA A 367 -12.00 -19.22 -19.23
CA ALA A 367 -13.30 -18.99 -18.64
C ALA A 367 -13.50 -19.89 -17.40
N ASP A 368 -13.19 -19.36 -16.22
CA ASP A 368 -13.65 -19.94 -14.96
C ASP A 368 -14.98 -19.27 -14.57
N PHE A 369 -16.09 -19.99 -14.77
CA PHE A 369 -17.43 -19.47 -14.48
C PHE A 369 -17.74 -19.44 -12.97
N PHE A 370 -16.90 -20.06 -12.13
CA PHE A 370 -16.97 -19.92 -10.68
C PHE A 370 -16.29 -18.63 -10.19
N ASP A 371 -15.38 -18.05 -10.99
CA ASP A 371 -14.81 -16.71 -10.79
C ASP A 371 -15.68 -15.61 -11.42
N SER A 372 -16.66 -15.97 -12.27
CA SER A 372 -17.61 -15.01 -12.83
C SER A 372 -18.60 -14.55 -11.77
N LEU A 373 -18.44 -13.28 -11.39
CA LEU A 373 -19.21 -12.32 -10.60
C LEU A 373 -20.76 -12.39 -10.55
N PHE A 374 -21.41 -13.50 -10.88
CA PHE A 374 -22.86 -13.65 -10.72
C PHE A 374 -23.33 -13.72 -9.26
N LEU A 375 -22.43 -13.95 -8.29
CA LEU A 375 -22.74 -13.81 -6.87
C LEU A 375 -22.75 -12.36 -6.36
N GLN A 376 -22.15 -11.39 -7.07
CA GLN A 376 -22.23 -9.98 -6.67
C GLN A 376 -23.55 -9.31 -7.09
N ASN A 377 -24.24 -9.81 -8.12
CA ASN A 377 -25.47 -9.17 -8.62
C ASN A 377 -26.73 -9.45 -7.79
N ILE A 378 -26.70 -10.40 -6.84
CA ILE A 378 -27.84 -10.62 -5.93
C ILE A 378 -27.75 -9.77 -4.65
N THR A 379 -26.55 -9.27 -4.30
CA THR A 379 -26.38 -8.36 -3.15
C THR A 379 -26.29 -6.88 -3.54
N GLN A 380 -26.21 -6.54 -4.84
CA GLN A 380 -26.06 -5.16 -5.32
C GLN A 380 -27.36 -4.41 -5.66
N ASN A 381 -28.54 -4.99 -5.45
CA ASN A 381 -29.81 -4.27 -5.66
C ASN A 381 -30.28 -3.44 -4.46
N SER A 382 -29.39 -3.09 -3.54
CA SER A 382 -29.63 -1.95 -2.65
C SER A 382 -28.31 -1.24 -2.39
N LEU A 383 -28.34 0.10 -2.48
CA LEU A 383 -27.23 1.04 -2.23
C LEU A 383 -26.34 1.34 -3.45
N THR A 384 -26.95 1.85 -4.52
CA THR A 384 -26.27 2.81 -5.39
C THR A 384 -26.27 4.18 -4.73
N SER A 385 -25.10 4.71 -4.39
CA SER A 385 -24.83 6.13 -4.58
C SER A 385 -23.36 6.38 -4.83
N GLU A 386 -23.13 7.26 -5.77
CA GLU A 386 -21.87 7.60 -6.41
C GLU A 386 -20.88 8.28 -5.45
N ASN A 387 -19.60 7.89 -5.59
CA ASN A 387 -18.45 8.79 -5.66
C ASN A 387 -18.26 9.87 -4.56
N LYS A 388 -18.08 9.45 -3.30
CA LYS A 388 -17.55 10.29 -2.18
C LYS A 388 -16.44 9.60 -1.34
N GLN A 389 -15.60 8.79 -1.98
CA GLN A 389 -14.74 7.79 -1.33
C GLN A 389 -13.65 8.30 -0.37
N GLY A 390 -13.35 9.60 -0.31
CA GLY A 390 -12.40 10.16 0.66
C GLY A 390 -13.01 10.44 2.04
N MET A 391 -14.25 10.94 2.06
CA MET A 391 -14.92 11.41 3.28
C MET A 391 -15.77 10.32 3.94
N GLU A 392 -16.35 9.43 3.13
CA GLU A 392 -17.13 8.28 3.61
C GLU A 392 -16.28 7.24 4.34
N ASN A 393 -15.03 7.02 3.91
CA ASN A 393 -14.12 6.12 4.61
C ASN A 393 -13.68 6.66 5.98
N ALA A 394 -13.44 7.97 6.09
CA ALA A 394 -13.14 8.62 7.38
C ALA A 394 -14.34 8.57 8.33
N ASN A 395 -15.56 8.77 7.81
CA ASN A 395 -16.79 8.67 8.58
C ASN A 395 -17.08 7.23 9.02
N ASN A 396 -16.85 6.24 8.16
CA ASN A 396 -16.98 4.81 8.51
C ASN A 396 -15.94 4.38 9.56
N HIS A 397 -14.70 4.87 9.47
CA HIS A 397 -13.70 4.62 10.51
C HIS A 397 -14.05 5.31 11.83
N ARG A 398 -14.52 6.56 11.79
CA ARG A 398 -14.94 7.31 12.97
C ARG A 398 -16.16 6.67 13.63
N PHE A 399 -17.14 6.23 12.85
CA PHE A 399 -18.32 5.50 13.33
C PHE A 399 -17.92 4.18 14.00
N ASN A 400 -17.04 3.40 13.36
CA ASN A 400 -16.52 2.17 13.96
C ASN A 400 -15.71 2.43 15.24
N LEU A 401 -14.92 3.51 15.29
CA LEU A 401 -14.20 3.91 16.51
C LEU A 401 -15.20 4.31 17.62
N SER A 402 -16.16 5.18 17.30
CA SER A 402 -17.18 5.64 18.25
C SER A 402 -18.03 4.49 18.80
N ARG A 403 -18.29 3.48 17.97
CA ARG A 403 -19.04 2.28 18.38
C ARG A 403 -18.24 1.38 19.32
N ASN A 404 -16.94 1.21 19.09
CA ASN A 404 -16.13 0.22 19.82
C ASN A 404 -15.38 0.80 21.03
N LEU A 405 -15.05 2.10 21.05
CA LEU A 405 -14.30 2.69 22.17
C LEU A 405 -15.02 2.63 23.53
N PRO A 406 -16.35 2.78 23.62
CA PRO A 406 -17.07 2.67 24.89
C PRO A 406 -16.90 1.31 25.57
N SER A 407 -16.76 0.21 24.82
CA SER A 407 -16.54 -1.11 25.41
C SER A 407 -15.15 -1.29 26.04
N PHE A 408 -14.22 -0.35 25.79
CA PHE A 408 -12.92 -0.26 26.44
C PHE A 408 -12.86 0.88 27.47
N GLY A 409 -13.99 1.52 27.79
CA GLY A 409 -14.03 2.70 28.66
C GLY A 409 -13.36 3.95 28.06
N LEU A 410 -13.16 3.98 26.74
CA LEU A 410 -12.50 5.07 26.03
C LEU A 410 -13.53 5.94 25.30
N THR A 411 -13.21 7.23 25.14
CA THR A 411 -14.02 8.19 24.38
C THR A 411 -13.17 8.93 23.35
N ILE A 412 -13.81 9.40 22.27
CA ILE A 412 -13.13 10.22 21.27
C ILE A 412 -13.11 11.66 21.76
N ASP A 413 -11.94 12.19 22.08
CA ASP A 413 -11.77 13.62 22.33
C ASP A 413 -11.79 14.39 20.99
N PRO A 414 -12.65 15.41 20.84
CA PRO A 414 -12.61 16.29 19.68
C PRO A 414 -11.36 17.19 19.75
N VAL A 415 -10.64 17.25 18.64
CA VAL A 415 -9.44 18.08 18.51
C VAL A 415 -9.56 18.96 17.27
N SER A 416 -9.26 20.25 17.40
CA SER A 416 -9.18 21.22 16.31
C SER A 416 -8.11 20.79 15.29
N GLY A 417 -8.31 21.01 13.99
CA GLY A 417 -7.33 20.67 12.94
C GLY A 417 -6.25 21.75 12.74
N ASP A 418 -5.64 22.25 13.81
CA ASP A 418 -4.77 23.44 13.80
C ASP A 418 -3.27 23.14 13.57
N GLY A 419 -2.90 21.86 13.40
CA GLY A 419 -1.50 21.45 13.25
C GLY A 419 -0.80 21.10 14.58
N ASP A 420 -1.25 21.69 15.69
CA ASP A 420 -0.79 21.39 17.07
C ASP A 420 -1.68 20.38 17.80
N CYS A 421 -2.76 19.98 17.13
CA CYS A 421 -3.85 19.14 17.63
C CYS A 421 -3.39 17.86 18.31
N VAL A 422 -2.45 17.12 17.71
CA VAL A 422 -1.95 15.86 18.28
C VAL A 422 -1.21 16.10 19.58
N PHE A 423 -0.36 17.11 19.63
CA PHE A 423 0.36 17.48 20.84
C PHE A 423 -0.60 17.95 21.93
N THR A 424 -1.57 18.78 21.58
CA THR A 424 -2.61 19.25 22.51
C THR A 424 -3.43 18.08 23.08
N SER A 425 -3.75 17.10 22.23
CA SER A 425 -4.46 15.88 22.64
C SER A 425 -3.62 15.04 23.61
N ILE A 426 -2.32 14.86 23.32
CA ILE A 426 -1.39 14.16 24.21
C ILE A 426 -1.28 14.88 25.57
N VAL A 427 -1.16 16.21 25.62
CA VAL A 427 -1.17 16.96 26.90
C VAL A 427 -2.44 16.71 27.68
N ARG A 428 -3.61 16.78 27.04
CA ARG A 428 -4.90 16.55 27.70
C ARG A 428 -4.95 15.16 28.32
N GLN A 429 -4.43 14.15 27.63
CA GLN A 429 -4.38 12.79 28.14
C GLN A 429 -3.36 12.62 29.27
N LEU A 430 -2.17 13.22 29.16
CA LEU A 430 -1.16 13.20 30.22
C LEU A 430 -1.64 13.90 31.51
N ARG A 431 -2.41 14.99 31.39
CA ARG A 431 -3.02 15.68 32.55
C ARG A 431 -4.08 14.85 33.27
N ARG A 432 -4.66 13.85 32.61
CA ARG A 432 -5.64 12.93 33.19
C ARG A 432 -4.97 11.74 33.91
N LEU A 433 -3.64 11.60 33.82
CA LEU A 433 -2.92 10.55 34.54
C LEU A 433 -2.85 10.89 36.04
N PRO A 434 -3.11 9.93 36.94
CA PRO A 434 -3.11 10.13 38.39
C PRO A 434 -1.82 10.78 38.90
N GLU A 435 -0.67 10.37 38.35
CA GLU A 435 0.67 10.87 38.71
C GLU A 435 0.87 12.37 38.41
N PHE A 436 0.10 12.94 37.47
CA PHE A 436 0.16 14.36 37.14
C PHE A 436 -0.75 15.18 38.08
N ILE A 437 -1.90 14.62 38.48
CA ILE A 437 -2.87 15.19 39.41
C ILE A 437 -2.27 15.29 40.82
N ASP A 438 -1.57 14.25 41.26
CA ASP A 438 -0.92 14.22 42.58
C ASP A 438 0.26 15.21 42.69
N LYS A 439 0.89 15.58 41.58
CA LYS A 439 2.04 16.50 41.55
C LYS A 439 1.66 17.97 41.36
N ASN A 440 0.46 18.29 40.88
CA ASN A 440 0.01 19.67 40.63
C ASN A 440 -1.49 19.86 40.93
N PRO A 441 -1.91 19.86 42.21
CA PRO A 441 -3.33 19.85 42.58
C PRO A 441 -4.08 21.18 42.37
N ALA A 442 -3.42 22.23 41.85
CA ALA A 442 -4.00 23.58 41.69
C ALA A 442 -4.04 24.08 40.23
N LEU A 443 -3.97 23.18 39.25
CA LEU A 443 -4.04 23.49 37.82
C LEU A 443 -5.18 22.75 37.11
#